data_AF-Q4WAX6-F1
#
_entry.id   AF-Q4WAX6-F1
#
_cell.length_a   1.000
_cell.length_b   1.000
_cell.length_c   1.000
_cell.angle_alpha   90.00
_cell.angle_beta   90.00
_cell.angle_gamma   90.00
#
_symmetry.space_group_name_H-M   'P 1'
#
loop_
_entity.id
_entity.type
_entity.pdbx_description
1 polymer ?
#
loop_
_entity_poly.entity_id
_entity_poly.type
_entity_poly.pdbx_seq_one_letter_code
_entity_poly.pdbx_strand_id
1 'polypeptide(L)'
;MNFEKITSLMGGTLSSEEYRGNFAHIRFTIAALEQSPGFRTSSELRARVLLLKAVLSMLSGNFSESLSALSALNDDAADLGERWAFRIKSYERLCAYLQLVPPLLRFQSQYGSSAGTIREAELRESIAQLSAWHSEVEDLDQFEAALPTYLYQSNLYLWAVQGQHDQYANQPLAAKGAEILSQLDTTFLHRLKESATELHLSQTAASLGRIEYECEVARGSESSDTLFNQLYNHHEDNIDIVVQGGLNGWANEKWDNEEPKFSLRYNMEAQSHYSKALAMVDTTSAPRCRAAILLRMGCISHMEGIVARQQNRISASKRLFEAADTQLQEAKRWFELDESNCQLVECHQILLDISRDRLSGINTRASAIGEWGKTARHETLSQFLGLLMMRFGRRQYLDGLDANRGLLCLSCAGSCFRALGDDVFVLQALMAEADTQYHTGNGGLARIRIDEAREQLQVSLDHMRDLAFRHPSRASALRGILLNMLLGFHPVASKIYALSVNPRDCEKWSEYYRTAMADIKAHGYFQKIMALPSRPAGSSDSNQPPIMLNMTAIFQEQREAESLARNYHEKSNMAYSELEKGNIDGYEAHLQEFLDDSSSSGAPPLKIW
;
A
#
# COMPACT_ATOMS: atom_id res chain seq x y z
N MET A 1 16.08 32.87 -3.18
CA MET A 1 15.70 32.70 -1.74
C MET A 1 16.58 31.63 -1.12
N ASN A 2 16.83 31.63 0.19
CA ASN A 2 17.71 30.63 0.83
C ASN A 2 16.93 29.42 1.38
N PHE A 3 17.57 28.26 1.47
CA PHE A 3 16.98 26.98 1.93
C PHE A 3 16.31 27.10 3.30
N GLU A 4 16.99 27.73 4.28
CA GLU A 4 16.46 28.03 5.61
C GLU A 4 15.08 28.71 5.59
N LYS A 5 14.86 29.63 4.64
CA LYS A 5 13.58 30.35 4.51
C LYS A 5 12.49 29.49 3.90
N ILE A 6 12.85 28.51 3.07
CA ILE A 6 11.93 27.51 2.53
C ILE A 6 11.52 26.58 3.68
N THR A 7 12.48 25.94 4.35
CA THR A 7 12.18 24.98 5.42
C THR A 7 11.46 25.62 6.59
N SER A 8 11.87 26.80 7.06
CA SER A 8 11.18 27.54 8.13
C SER A 8 9.70 27.80 7.80
N LEU A 9 9.40 28.23 6.57
CA LEU A 9 8.02 28.43 6.11
C LEU A 9 7.23 27.12 6.03
N MET A 10 7.89 25.99 5.74
CA MET A 10 7.30 24.64 5.71
C MET A 10 7.17 23.98 7.11
N GLY A 11 7.54 24.67 8.19
CA GLY A 11 7.50 24.13 9.56
C GLY A 11 8.80 23.44 10.00
N GLY A 12 9.92 23.80 9.38
CA GLY A 12 11.27 23.37 9.75
C GLY A 12 11.80 22.14 8.99
N THR A 13 11.10 21.66 7.96
CA THR A 13 11.39 20.35 7.35
C THR A 13 10.78 20.22 5.95
N LEU A 14 11.30 19.29 5.16
CA LEU A 14 10.71 18.82 3.89
C LEU A 14 10.16 17.39 4.00
N SER A 15 10.07 16.82 5.21
CA SER A 15 9.37 15.55 5.42
C SER A 15 7.86 15.80 5.53
N SER A 16 7.07 15.10 4.72
CA SER A 16 5.61 15.25 4.74
C SER A 16 4.96 14.73 6.02
N GLU A 17 5.61 13.82 6.77
CA GLU A 17 5.08 13.25 8.03
C GLU A 17 5.21 14.16 9.26
N GLU A 18 5.96 15.26 9.19
CA GLU A 18 6.23 16.05 10.41
C GLU A 18 5.02 16.87 10.88
N TYR A 19 3.99 17.07 10.04
CA TYR A 19 2.74 17.79 10.36
C TYR A 19 2.88 19.20 11.01
N ARG A 20 4.08 19.78 11.05
CA ARG A 20 4.38 21.11 11.65
C ARG A 20 3.99 22.28 10.75
N GLY A 21 4.04 22.12 9.43
CA GLY A 21 3.77 23.20 8.47
C GLY A 21 2.29 23.60 8.37
N ASN A 22 2.00 24.91 8.41
CA ASN A 22 0.65 25.45 8.20
C ASN A 22 0.44 25.82 6.72
N PHE A 23 -0.04 24.86 5.91
CA PHE A 23 -0.17 25.03 4.46
C PHE A 23 -1.05 26.21 4.03
N ALA A 24 -2.07 26.57 4.82
CA ALA A 24 -2.90 27.75 4.54
C ALA A 24 -2.10 29.06 4.65
N HIS A 25 -1.24 29.18 5.67
CA HIS A 25 -0.33 30.31 5.83
C HIS A 25 0.72 30.38 4.70
N ILE A 26 1.20 29.23 4.22
CA ILE A 26 2.13 29.14 3.10
C ILE A 26 1.46 29.61 1.80
N ARG A 27 0.25 29.13 1.50
CA ARG A 27 -0.55 29.59 0.35
C ARG A 27 -0.84 31.10 0.41
N PHE A 28 -1.16 31.64 1.59
CA PHE A 28 -1.33 33.08 1.78
C PHE A 28 -0.03 33.85 1.49
N THR A 29 1.10 33.37 2.00
CA THR A 29 2.43 33.96 1.74
C THR A 29 2.79 33.95 0.26
N ILE A 30 2.50 32.85 -0.45
CA ILE A 30 2.67 32.76 -1.91
C ILE A 30 1.82 33.82 -2.62
N ALA A 31 0.52 33.92 -2.29
CA ALA A 31 -0.38 34.90 -2.91
C ALA A 31 0.04 36.35 -2.64
N ALA A 32 0.57 36.65 -1.45
CA ALA A 32 1.12 37.98 -1.12
C ALA A 32 2.38 38.31 -1.94
N LEU A 33 3.24 37.33 -2.23
CA LEU A 33 4.41 37.50 -3.11
C LEU A 33 3.98 37.73 -4.57
N GLU A 34 2.95 37.04 -5.06
CA GLU A 34 2.39 37.24 -6.41
C GLU A 34 1.78 38.64 -6.61
N GLN A 35 1.23 39.21 -5.56
CA GLN A 35 0.66 40.57 -5.56
C GLN A 35 1.71 41.67 -5.36
N SER A 36 2.97 41.31 -5.05
CA SER A 36 3.98 42.30 -4.68
C SER A 36 4.48 43.13 -5.89
N PRO A 37 4.80 44.42 -5.70
CA PRO A 37 5.37 45.26 -6.76
C PRO A 37 6.66 44.65 -7.30
N GLY A 38 6.66 44.36 -8.60
CA GLY A 38 7.81 43.75 -9.28
C GLY A 38 7.70 42.25 -9.55
N PHE A 39 6.65 41.55 -9.10
CA PHE A 39 6.44 40.13 -9.44
C PHE A 39 6.50 39.85 -10.95
N ARG A 40 5.90 40.72 -11.77
CA ARG A 40 5.92 40.57 -13.24
C ARG A 40 7.28 40.89 -13.88
N THR A 41 8.14 41.66 -13.22
CA THR A 41 9.39 42.20 -13.80
C THR A 41 10.67 41.61 -13.20
N SER A 42 10.59 40.87 -12.10
CA SER A 42 11.73 40.21 -11.45
C SER A 42 11.65 38.69 -11.63
N SER A 43 12.52 38.15 -12.50
CA SER A 43 12.68 36.70 -12.70
C SER A 43 12.96 35.97 -11.38
N GLU A 44 13.90 36.46 -10.57
CA GLU A 44 14.22 35.91 -9.24
C GLU A 44 13.01 35.90 -8.27
N LEU A 45 12.06 36.82 -8.40
CA LEU A 45 10.84 36.81 -7.59
C LEU A 45 9.81 35.80 -8.11
N ARG A 46 9.63 35.68 -9.44
CA ARG A 46 8.82 34.61 -10.05
C ARG A 46 9.37 33.24 -9.67
N ALA A 47 10.69 33.07 -9.76
CA ALA A 47 11.40 31.84 -9.43
C ALA A 47 11.13 31.37 -8.00
N ARG A 48 11.15 32.30 -7.04
CA ARG A 48 10.81 32.03 -5.63
C ARG A 48 9.37 31.58 -5.44
N VAL A 49 8.42 32.21 -6.13
CA VAL A 49 6.99 31.85 -6.08
C VAL A 49 6.78 30.46 -6.68
N LEU A 50 7.36 30.17 -7.84
CA LEU A 50 7.28 28.86 -8.49
C LEU A 50 7.88 27.76 -7.62
N LEU A 51 9.04 28.00 -7.00
CA LEU A 51 9.66 27.06 -6.07
C LEU A 51 8.79 26.82 -4.82
N LEU A 52 8.20 27.87 -4.24
CA LEU A 52 7.31 27.73 -3.08
C LEU A 52 6.04 26.94 -3.42
N LYS A 53 5.46 27.16 -4.63
CA LYS A 53 4.36 26.34 -5.14
C LYS A 53 4.78 24.89 -5.33
N ALA A 54 5.94 24.67 -5.96
CA ALA A 54 6.48 23.33 -6.18
C ALA A 54 6.63 22.55 -4.88
N VAL A 55 7.21 23.15 -3.84
CA VAL A 55 7.38 22.51 -2.52
C VAL A 55 6.05 22.32 -1.81
N LEU A 56 5.15 23.31 -1.83
CA LEU A 56 3.83 23.20 -1.20
C LEU A 56 2.99 22.06 -1.81
N SER A 57 2.85 22.03 -3.14
CA SER A 57 2.09 20.98 -3.84
C SER A 57 2.78 19.61 -3.71
N MET A 58 4.11 19.55 -3.56
CA MET A 58 4.82 18.30 -3.26
C MET A 58 4.50 17.77 -1.86
N LEU A 59 4.44 18.64 -0.85
CA LEU A 59 4.18 18.26 0.54
C LEU A 59 2.69 18.01 0.83
N SER A 60 1.77 18.51 -0.01
CA SER A 60 0.36 18.05 -0.03
C SER A 60 0.16 16.73 -0.78
N GLY A 61 1.10 16.35 -1.64
CA GLY A 61 1.04 15.17 -2.52
C GLY A 61 0.38 15.42 -3.89
N ASN A 62 0.17 16.68 -4.25
CA ASN A 62 -0.18 17.07 -5.62
C ASN A 62 1.11 17.24 -6.46
N PHE A 63 1.71 16.10 -6.79
CA PHE A 63 2.97 16.04 -7.53
C PHE A 63 2.84 16.54 -8.98
N SER A 64 1.63 16.47 -9.55
CA SER A 64 1.31 17.02 -10.87
C SER A 64 1.51 18.54 -10.92
N GLU A 65 0.92 19.28 -9.97
CA GLU A 65 1.17 20.72 -9.81
C GLU A 65 2.62 21.02 -9.46
N SER A 66 3.24 20.20 -8.61
CA SER A 66 4.66 20.38 -8.23
C SER A 66 5.57 20.34 -9.46
N LEU A 67 5.42 19.33 -10.31
CA LEU A 67 6.19 19.18 -11.55
C LEU A 67 5.86 20.26 -12.58
N SER A 68 4.60 20.73 -12.64
CA SER A 68 4.24 21.87 -13.49
C SER A 68 4.92 23.16 -13.05
N ALA A 69 4.99 23.43 -11.75
CA ALA A 69 5.69 24.58 -11.19
C ALA A 69 7.22 24.49 -11.38
N LEU A 70 7.81 23.29 -11.27
CA LEU A 70 9.23 23.06 -11.57
C LEU A 70 9.54 23.21 -13.07
N SER A 71 8.65 22.78 -13.97
CA SER A 71 8.81 22.98 -15.41
C SER A 71 8.77 24.47 -15.77
N ALA A 72 7.80 25.22 -15.26
CA ALA A 72 7.72 26.66 -15.47
C ALA A 72 8.92 27.41 -14.87
N LEU A 73 9.50 26.91 -13.78
CA LEU A 73 10.73 27.42 -13.20
C LEU A 73 11.96 27.13 -14.09
N ASN A 74 11.97 25.98 -14.77
CA ASN A 74 13.01 25.60 -15.72
C ASN A 74 12.97 26.44 -17.01
N ASP A 75 11.78 26.82 -17.48
CA ASP A 75 11.63 27.73 -18.63
C ASP A 75 12.20 29.13 -18.32
N ASP A 76 12.08 29.60 -17.07
CA ASP A 76 12.68 30.84 -16.56
C ASP A 76 14.19 30.69 -16.17
N ALA A 77 14.76 29.47 -16.17
CA ALA A 77 16.06 29.20 -15.54
C ALA A 77 17.29 29.77 -16.26
N ALA A 78 17.20 30.03 -17.57
CA ALA A 78 18.31 30.56 -18.36
C ALA A 78 18.82 31.92 -17.84
N ASP A 79 17.93 32.75 -17.30
CA ASP A 79 18.23 34.09 -16.76
C ASP A 79 18.58 34.07 -15.26
N LEU A 80 18.55 32.90 -14.61
CA LEU A 80 18.67 32.73 -13.16
C LEU A 80 20.01 32.13 -12.70
N GLY A 81 20.75 31.49 -13.61
CA GLY A 81 22.08 30.92 -13.35
C GLY A 81 22.07 29.50 -12.76
N GLU A 82 23.23 28.86 -12.75
CA GLU A 82 23.40 27.41 -12.54
C GLU A 82 22.84 26.89 -11.20
N ARG A 83 22.88 27.71 -10.13
CA ARG A 83 22.29 27.38 -8.82
C ARG A 83 20.79 27.08 -8.91
N TRP A 84 20.05 27.75 -9.79
CA TRP A 84 18.62 27.50 -9.96
C TRP A 84 18.37 26.21 -10.74
N ALA A 85 19.19 25.90 -11.77
CA ALA A 85 19.16 24.61 -12.44
C ALA A 85 19.41 23.43 -11.46
N PHE A 86 20.40 23.57 -10.56
CA PHE A 86 20.67 22.60 -9.50
C PHE A 86 19.47 22.36 -8.58
N ARG A 87 18.82 23.44 -8.13
CA ARG A 87 17.64 23.35 -7.27
C ARG A 87 16.48 22.66 -7.97
N ILE A 88 16.17 23.03 -9.22
CA ILE A 88 15.12 22.36 -10.00
C ILE A 88 15.34 20.85 -10.01
N LYS A 89 16.56 20.40 -10.37
CA LYS A 89 16.92 18.97 -10.38
C LYS A 89 16.81 18.30 -9.01
N SER A 90 17.13 19.03 -7.94
CA SER A 90 17.03 18.52 -6.56
C SER A 90 15.58 18.34 -6.10
N TYR A 91 14.69 19.29 -6.42
CA TYR A 91 13.26 19.18 -6.09
C TYR A 91 12.50 18.24 -7.03
N GLU A 92 12.90 18.10 -8.29
CA GLU A 92 12.44 17.00 -9.16
C GLU A 92 12.80 15.64 -8.54
N ARG A 93 14.02 15.48 -8.00
CA ARG A 93 14.46 14.25 -7.32
C ARG A 93 13.64 13.97 -6.06
N LEU A 94 13.37 14.99 -5.24
CA LEU A 94 12.50 14.87 -4.05
C LEU A 94 11.08 14.45 -4.43
N CYS A 95 10.50 15.08 -5.45
CA CYS A 95 9.17 14.74 -5.97
C CYS A 95 9.13 13.27 -6.44
N ALA A 96 10.14 12.82 -7.20
CA ALA A 96 10.27 11.44 -7.64
C ALA A 96 10.38 10.45 -6.46
N TYR A 97 11.13 10.78 -5.41
CA TYR A 97 11.23 9.94 -4.22
C TYR A 97 9.92 9.85 -3.44
N LEU A 98 9.20 10.96 -3.27
CA LEU A 98 7.93 11.00 -2.55
C LEU A 98 6.78 10.32 -3.32
N GLN A 99 6.82 10.29 -4.65
CA GLN A 99 5.94 9.44 -5.47
C GLN A 99 6.22 7.94 -5.29
N LEU A 100 7.51 7.57 -5.25
CA LEU A 100 7.96 6.19 -5.21
C LEU A 100 7.78 5.53 -3.82
N VAL A 101 8.20 6.23 -2.77
CA VAL A 101 8.05 5.81 -1.37
C VAL A 101 7.38 6.95 -0.59
N PRO A 102 6.05 7.10 -0.71
CA PRO A 102 5.32 8.11 0.05
C PRO A 102 5.55 7.84 1.55
N PRO A 103 6.03 8.80 2.35
CA PRO A 103 6.39 8.56 3.74
C PRO A 103 5.23 7.97 4.58
N LEU A 104 4.01 8.46 4.34
CA LEU A 104 2.74 7.94 4.90
C LEU A 104 2.57 6.41 4.72
N LEU A 105 3.25 5.81 3.75
CA LEU A 105 3.26 4.39 3.43
C LEU A 105 4.60 3.77 3.82
N ARG A 106 4.74 3.45 5.11
CA ARG A 106 5.92 2.74 5.65
C ARG A 106 6.06 1.29 5.13
N PHE A 107 5.12 0.82 4.29
CA PHE A 107 5.10 -0.51 3.68
C PHE A 107 5.00 -0.46 2.15
N GLN A 108 6.09 -0.83 1.47
CA GLN A 108 6.08 -1.11 0.03
C GLN A 108 5.69 -2.58 -0.24
N SER A 109 4.79 -2.82 -1.20
CA SER A 109 4.45 -4.18 -1.67
C SER A 109 5.64 -4.83 -2.38
N GLN A 110 5.98 -6.07 -2.00
CA GLN A 110 7.09 -6.85 -2.56
C GLN A 110 7.02 -7.13 -4.08
N TYR A 111 5.89 -6.84 -4.73
CA TYR A 111 5.68 -7.04 -6.18
C TYR A 111 5.37 -5.75 -6.95
N GLY A 112 5.28 -4.60 -6.29
CA GLY A 112 4.62 -3.41 -6.85
C GLY A 112 3.17 -3.69 -7.25
N SER A 113 2.58 -2.78 -8.04
CA SER A 113 1.46 -3.09 -8.95
C SER A 113 1.96 -3.03 -10.40
N SER A 114 1.11 -3.22 -11.42
CA SER A 114 1.52 -2.89 -12.81
C SER A 114 1.95 -1.43 -12.90
N ALA A 115 1.03 -0.51 -12.64
CA ALA A 115 1.26 0.93 -12.63
C ALA A 115 2.43 1.29 -11.70
N GLY A 116 2.45 0.77 -10.48
CA GLY A 116 3.49 1.02 -9.49
C GLY A 116 4.88 0.53 -9.93
N THR A 117 5.00 -0.62 -10.62
CA THR A 117 6.28 -1.16 -11.09
C THR A 117 6.82 -0.39 -12.30
N ILE A 118 5.93 0.05 -13.20
CA ILE A 118 6.30 0.90 -14.34
C ILE A 118 6.76 2.25 -13.82
N ARG A 119 5.95 2.87 -12.95
CA ARG A 119 6.25 4.15 -12.31
C ARG A 119 7.53 4.06 -11.50
N GLU A 120 7.76 2.97 -10.77
CA GLU A 120 9.02 2.70 -10.08
C GLU A 120 10.21 2.55 -11.04
N ALA A 121 10.03 1.91 -12.20
CA ALA A 121 11.08 1.83 -13.21
C ALA A 121 11.42 3.21 -13.81
N GLU A 122 10.40 3.98 -14.23
CA GLU A 122 10.52 5.35 -14.73
C GLU A 122 11.17 6.29 -13.70
N LEU A 123 10.71 6.23 -12.45
CA LEU A 123 11.21 7.06 -11.36
C LEU A 123 12.61 6.65 -10.96
N ARG A 124 12.95 5.36 -10.87
CA ARG A 124 14.33 4.92 -10.60
C ARG A 124 15.30 5.31 -11.71
N GLU A 125 14.87 5.28 -12.97
CA GLU A 125 15.68 5.78 -14.09
C GLU A 125 15.87 7.30 -14.02
N SER A 126 14.79 8.04 -13.78
CA SER A 126 14.84 9.50 -13.57
C SER A 126 15.74 9.87 -12.38
N ILE A 127 15.61 9.17 -11.25
CA ILE A 127 16.45 9.31 -10.05
C ILE A 127 17.91 9.03 -10.38
N ALA A 128 18.22 7.98 -11.16
CA ALA A 128 19.60 7.66 -11.55
C ALA A 128 20.21 8.76 -12.43
N GLN A 129 19.46 9.27 -13.43
CA GLN A 129 19.87 10.40 -14.26
C GLN A 129 20.10 11.67 -13.41
N LEU A 130 19.17 11.98 -12.49
CA LEU A 130 19.27 13.11 -11.56
C LEU A 130 20.42 12.96 -10.55
N SER A 131 20.80 11.74 -10.19
CA SER A 131 21.89 11.45 -9.24
C SER A 131 23.28 11.47 -9.88
N ALA A 132 23.36 11.33 -11.21
CA ALA A 132 24.60 11.52 -11.96
C ALA A 132 24.98 13.00 -12.15
N TRP A 133 24.06 13.92 -11.85
CA TRP A 133 24.26 15.36 -11.98
C TRP A 133 25.02 15.93 -10.78
N HIS A 134 26.13 16.62 -11.04
CA HIS A 134 27.02 17.23 -10.04
C HIS A 134 27.25 18.70 -10.39
N SER A 135 27.34 19.56 -9.37
CA SER A 135 27.72 20.97 -9.52
C SER A 135 28.66 21.41 -8.41
N GLU A 136 29.61 22.28 -8.76
CA GLU A 136 30.54 22.93 -7.82
C GLU A 136 29.84 24.09 -7.10
N VAL A 137 28.98 23.79 -6.12
CA VAL A 137 28.25 24.79 -5.31
C VAL A 137 28.58 24.60 -3.83
N GLU A 138 28.57 25.67 -3.04
CA GLU A 138 29.01 25.71 -1.66
C GLU A 138 27.99 25.10 -0.66
N ASP A 139 28.53 24.51 0.41
CA ASP A 139 27.93 23.96 1.64
C ASP A 139 26.40 23.83 1.71
N LEU A 140 25.67 24.95 1.83
CA LEU A 140 24.22 24.94 2.07
C LEU A 140 23.41 24.43 0.87
N ASP A 141 23.86 24.69 -0.37
CA ASP A 141 23.21 24.12 -1.55
C ASP A 141 23.56 22.62 -1.73
N GLN A 142 24.76 22.19 -1.31
CA GLN A 142 25.09 20.76 -1.24
C GLN A 142 24.18 20.04 -0.24
N PHE A 143 23.95 20.63 0.94
CA PHE A 143 23.02 20.12 1.94
C PHE A 143 21.59 20.01 1.37
N GLU A 144 21.09 21.08 0.75
CA GLU A 144 19.74 21.12 0.13
C GLU A 144 19.56 20.03 -0.93
N ALA A 145 20.57 19.77 -1.76
CA ALA A 145 20.50 18.78 -2.83
C ALA A 145 20.74 17.33 -2.38
N ALA A 146 21.40 17.12 -1.24
CA ALA A 146 21.62 15.80 -0.67
C ALA A 146 20.43 15.32 0.18
N LEU A 147 19.72 16.26 0.84
CA LEU A 147 18.55 15.97 1.68
C LEU A 147 17.48 15.07 1.02
N PRO A 148 17.09 15.23 -0.26
CA PRO A 148 16.14 14.32 -0.92
C PRO A 148 16.59 12.85 -0.92
N THR A 149 17.86 12.61 -1.22
CA THR A 149 18.44 11.26 -1.25
C THR A 149 18.44 10.65 0.15
N TYR A 150 18.75 11.45 1.17
CA TYR A 150 18.75 11.01 2.57
C TYR A 150 17.35 10.73 3.13
N LEU A 151 16.34 11.54 2.80
CA LEU A 151 14.95 11.26 3.17
C LEU A 151 14.47 9.93 2.55
N TYR A 152 14.79 9.70 1.27
CA TYR A 152 14.52 8.43 0.59
C TYR A 152 15.25 7.23 1.22
N GLN A 153 16.55 7.37 1.48
CA GLN A 153 17.34 6.33 2.15
C GLN A 153 16.82 6.02 3.56
N SER A 154 16.29 7.01 4.28
CA SER A 154 15.70 6.81 5.61
C SER A 154 14.41 6.01 5.55
N ASN A 155 13.52 6.31 4.59
CA ASN A 155 12.30 5.54 4.37
C ASN A 155 12.62 4.09 3.93
N LEU A 156 13.59 3.91 3.03
CA LEU A 156 14.08 2.58 2.67
C LEU A 156 14.68 1.83 3.86
N TYR A 157 15.41 2.53 4.74
CA TYR A 157 16.01 1.95 5.93
C TYR A 157 14.93 1.42 6.87
N LEU A 158 13.95 2.26 7.22
CA LEU A 158 12.83 1.89 8.08
C LEU A 158 12.04 0.70 7.50
N TRP A 159 11.75 0.72 6.20
CA TRP A 159 11.10 -0.40 5.51
C TRP A 159 11.94 -1.69 5.57
N ALA A 160 13.25 -1.60 5.31
CA ALA A 160 14.12 -2.75 5.23
C ALA A 160 14.33 -3.42 6.60
N VAL A 161 14.43 -2.64 7.67
CA VAL A 161 14.49 -3.16 9.05
C VAL A 161 13.16 -3.78 9.48
N GLN A 162 12.02 -3.16 9.18
CA GLN A 162 10.70 -3.79 9.38
C GLN A 162 10.59 -5.12 8.60
N GLY A 163 11.21 -5.19 7.43
CA GLY A 163 11.36 -6.41 6.64
C GLY A 163 12.32 -7.47 7.23
N GLN A 164 13.16 -7.14 8.22
CA GLN A 164 14.02 -8.10 8.95
C GLN A 164 13.39 -8.65 10.23
N HIS A 165 12.40 -7.96 10.82
CA HIS A 165 11.98 -8.21 12.19
C HIS A 165 11.54 -9.66 12.46
N ASP A 166 12.15 -10.32 13.45
CA ASP A 166 12.09 -11.79 13.68
C ASP A 166 10.68 -12.39 13.75
N GLN A 167 9.72 -11.67 14.34
CA GLN A 167 8.33 -12.11 14.47
C GLN A 167 7.54 -12.04 13.14
N TYR A 168 8.02 -11.27 12.18
CA TYR A 168 7.18 -10.61 11.16
C TYR A 168 7.69 -10.79 9.74
N ALA A 169 9.01 -10.84 9.55
CA ALA A 169 9.65 -11.08 8.26
C ALA A 169 9.19 -12.41 7.64
N ASN A 170 8.83 -12.38 6.36
CA ASN A 170 8.79 -13.60 5.53
C ASN A 170 10.14 -13.73 4.81
N GLN A 171 10.53 -14.93 4.40
CA GLN A 171 11.87 -15.15 3.84
C GLN A 171 12.21 -14.26 2.61
N PRO A 172 11.25 -13.94 1.70
CA PRO A 172 11.48 -12.96 0.62
C PRO A 172 11.70 -11.51 1.09
N LEU A 173 10.88 -11.00 2.02
CA LEU A 173 11.04 -9.66 2.60
C LEU A 173 12.31 -9.58 3.47
N ALA A 174 12.66 -10.65 4.18
CA ALA A 174 13.92 -10.79 4.88
C ALA A 174 15.10 -10.69 3.92
N ALA A 175 15.08 -11.45 2.82
CA ALA A 175 16.13 -11.39 1.80
C ALA A 175 16.24 -9.98 1.17
N LYS A 176 15.11 -9.33 0.87
CA LYS A 176 15.11 -8.00 0.25
C LYS A 176 15.51 -6.88 1.22
N GLY A 177 15.08 -6.96 2.48
CA GLY A 177 15.49 -6.04 3.53
C GLY A 177 16.99 -6.16 3.80
N ALA A 178 17.54 -7.37 3.91
CA ALA A 178 18.96 -7.60 4.08
C ALA A 178 19.78 -7.06 2.89
N GLU A 179 19.30 -7.27 1.66
CA GLU A 179 19.90 -6.70 0.45
C GLU A 179 19.95 -5.17 0.52
N ILE A 180 18.84 -4.51 0.86
CA ILE A 180 18.79 -3.04 0.99
C ILE A 180 19.69 -2.55 2.14
N LEU A 181 19.65 -3.18 3.31
CA LEU A 181 20.49 -2.81 4.46
C LEU A 181 21.97 -2.92 4.14
N SER A 182 22.39 -3.93 3.35
CA SER A 182 23.79 -4.07 2.89
C SER A 182 24.24 -2.98 1.91
N GLN A 183 23.30 -2.22 1.34
CA GLN A 183 23.56 -1.13 0.37
C GLN A 183 23.39 0.27 0.99
N LEU A 184 22.91 0.39 2.24
CA LEU A 184 22.67 1.66 2.92
C LEU A 184 23.77 1.96 3.94
N ASP A 185 24.35 3.16 3.87
CA ASP A 185 25.28 3.66 4.88
C ASP A 185 24.53 4.04 6.16
N THR A 186 24.58 3.22 7.20
CA THR A 186 23.85 3.44 8.46
C THR A 186 24.22 4.72 9.20
N THR A 187 25.30 5.42 8.81
CA THR A 187 25.79 6.66 9.42
C THR A 187 25.39 7.95 8.67
N PHE A 188 24.69 7.88 7.53
CA PHE A 188 24.36 9.07 6.74
C PHE A 188 23.48 10.09 7.50
N LEU A 189 22.51 9.61 8.31
CA LEU A 189 21.60 10.48 9.09
C LEU A 189 22.36 11.31 10.12
N HIS A 190 23.34 10.69 10.78
CA HIS A 190 24.16 11.35 11.79
C HIS A 190 24.93 12.54 11.20
N ARG A 191 25.67 12.28 10.12
CA ARG A 191 26.45 13.31 9.41
C ARG A 191 25.56 14.44 8.89
N LEU A 192 24.37 14.12 8.36
CA LEU A 192 23.43 15.14 7.88
C LEU A 192 22.88 16.00 9.02
N LYS A 193 22.59 15.41 10.19
CA LYS A 193 22.17 16.14 11.40
C LYS A 193 23.29 17.05 11.93
N GLU A 194 24.54 16.57 11.91
CA GLU A 194 25.72 17.38 12.25
C GLU A 194 25.84 18.58 11.28
N SER A 195 25.85 18.35 9.96
CA SER A 195 25.89 19.44 8.98
C SER A 195 24.70 20.41 9.10
N ALA A 196 23.50 19.93 9.41
CA ALA A 196 22.35 20.81 9.67
C ALA A 196 22.57 21.69 10.92
N THR A 197 23.29 21.19 11.92
CA THR A 197 23.62 21.91 13.16
C THR A 197 24.72 22.95 12.91
N GLU A 198 25.75 22.58 12.15
CA GLU A 198 26.83 23.47 11.70
C GLU A 198 26.30 24.62 10.84
N LEU A 199 25.34 24.33 9.95
CA LEU A 199 24.62 25.31 9.12
C LEU A 199 23.52 26.07 9.89
N HIS A 200 23.43 25.89 11.21
CA HIS A 200 22.46 26.53 12.12
C HIS A 200 20.96 26.28 11.79
N LEU A 201 20.66 25.23 11.03
CA LEU A 201 19.30 24.82 10.62
C LEU A 201 18.60 24.04 11.75
N SER A 202 18.45 24.65 12.93
CA SER A 202 18.01 24.00 14.17
C SER A 202 16.74 23.15 14.06
N GLN A 203 15.71 23.64 13.35
CA GLN A 203 14.45 22.89 13.16
C GLN A 203 14.65 21.68 12.23
N THR A 204 15.48 21.82 11.19
CA THR A 204 15.84 20.72 10.28
C THR A 204 16.65 19.67 11.01
N ALA A 205 17.63 20.07 11.83
CA ALA A 205 18.42 19.18 12.66
C ALA A 205 17.55 18.39 13.66
N ALA A 206 16.54 19.01 14.26
CA ALA A 206 15.57 18.33 15.13
C ALA A 206 14.72 17.30 14.38
N SER A 207 14.25 17.62 13.17
CA SER A 207 13.52 16.66 12.31
C SER A 207 14.39 15.48 11.89
N LEU A 208 15.66 15.73 11.54
CA LEU A 208 16.62 14.67 11.21
C LEU A 208 16.97 13.79 12.43
N GLY A 209 17.12 14.39 13.62
CA GLY A 209 17.32 13.64 14.86
C GLY A 209 16.13 12.72 15.20
N ARG A 210 14.90 13.15 14.92
CA ARG A 210 13.70 12.29 15.06
C ARG A 210 13.76 11.09 14.11
N ILE A 211 14.16 11.31 12.85
CA ILE A 211 14.29 10.23 11.85
C ILE A 211 15.42 9.26 12.21
N GLU A 212 16.57 9.77 12.67
CA GLU A 212 17.68 8.98 13.21
C GLU A 212 17.21 8.11 14.38
N TYR A 213 16.45 8.67 15.31
CA TYR A 213 15.86 7.93 16.42
C TYR A 213 14.89 6.84 15.97
N GLU A 214 13.97 7.11 15.03
CA GLU A 214 13.10 6.07 14.48
C GLU A 214 13.89 4.91 13.84
N CYS A 215 15.01 5.22 13.17
CA CYS A 215 15.91 4.20 12.62
C CYS A 215 16.61 3.38 13.72
N GLU A 216 16.99 4.00 14.83
CA GLU A 216 17.65 3.34 15.98
C GLU A 216 16.68 2.49 16.82
N VAL A 217 15.43 2.93 16.99
CA VAL A 217 14.34 2.11 17.56
C VAL A 217 14.08 0.89 16.67
N ALA A 218 13.97 1.08 15.36
CA ALA A 218 13.78 -0.03 14.43
C ALA A 218 14.93 -1.06 14.52
N ARG A 219 16.18 -0.61 14.73
CA ARG A 219 17.35 -1.48 14.92
C ARG A 219 17.29 -2.36 16.19
N GLY A 220 16.43 -2.04 17.16
CA GLY A 220 16.43 -2.69 18.47
C GLY A 220 17.73 -2.47 19.26
N SER A 221 18.40 -1.34 19.04
CA SER A 221 19.70 -1.05 19.65
C SER A 221 19.57 -0.62 21.13
N GLU A 222 20.51 -1.01 21.99
CA GLU A 222 20.61 -0.50 23.38
C GLU A 222 20.86 1.02 23.43
N SER A 223 21.33 1.64 22.34
CA SER A 223 21.40 3.11 22.19
C SER A 223 20.04 3.79 22.10
N SER A 224 18.97 3.05 21.77
CA SER A 224 17.62 3.60 21.58
C SER A 224 17.13 4.31 22.84
N ASP A 225 17.29 3.73 24.02
CA ASP A 225 16.97 4.38 25.30
C ASP A 225 17.75 5.68 25.52
N THR A 226 19.01 5.76 25.06
CA THR A 226 19.85 6.96 25.27
C THR A 226 19.45 8.09 24.32
N LEU A 227 19.22 7.78 23.05
CA LEU A 227 18.71 8.72 22.04
C LEU A 227 17.25 9.13 22.32
N PHE A 228 16.43 8.19 22.79
CA PHE A 228 15.09 8.45 23.32
C PHE A 228 15.19 9.48 24.42
N ASN A 229 15.95 9.21 25.50
CA ASN A 229 16.11 10.16 26.60
C ASN A 229 16.63 11.55 26.14
N GLN A 230 17.49 11.64 25.12
CA GLN A 230 17.95 12.93 24.59
C GLN A 230 16.84 13.72 23.85
N LEU A 231 16.03 13.05 23.02
CA LEU A 231 14.87 13.67 22.35
C LEU A 231 13.69 13.93 23.30
N TYR A 232 13.46 13.02 24.24
CA TYR A 232 12.38 13.03 25.23
C TYR A 232 12.56 14.17 26.24
N ASN A 233 13.79 14.43 26.70
CA ASN A 233 14.10 15.62 27.52
C ASN A 233 13.93 16.94 26.75
N HIS A 234 13.73 16.91 25.42
CA HIS A 234 13.34 18.08 24.63
C HIS A 234 11.81 18.21 24.49
N HIS A 235 11.09 17.07 24.47
CA HIS A 235 9.64 16.98 24.27
C HIS A 235 9.02 15.71 24.93
N GLU A 236 8.28 15.85 26.04
CA GLU A 236 7.31 14.84 26.50
C GLU A 236 6.12 14.78 25.51
N ASP A 237 5.34 13.70 25.34
CA ASP A 237 4.97 12.56 26.19
C ASP A 237 5.05 11.22 25.40
N ASN A 238 4.95 10.05 26.06
CA ASN A 238 4.94 8.71 25.44
C ASN A 238 3.87 8.45 24.34
N ILE A 239 4.20 7.64 23.31
CA ILE A 239 3.52 6.36 22.94
C ILE A 239 4.10 5.68 21.68
N ASP A 240 3.95 4.35 21.62
CA ASP A 240 4.59 3.38 20.72
C ASP A 240 3.65 2.81 19.60
N ILE A 241 4.17 1.88 18.79
CA ILE A 241 3.54 0.93 17.81
C ILE A 241 3.57 1.32 16.31
N VAL A 242 4.15 0.41 15.50
CA VAL A 242 4.07 0.34 14.01
C VAL A 242 3.75 -1.11 13.59
N VAL A 243 2.86 -1.33 12.60
CA VAL A 243 2.34 -2.67 12.21
C VAL A 243 2.31 -2.88 10.69
N GLN A 244 2.62 -4.13 10.30
CA GLN A 244 2.99 -4.66 8.97
C GLN A 244 2.08 -4.40 7.74
N GLY A 245 2.66 -4.63 6.55
CA GLY A 245 1.95 -5.07 5.34
C GLY A 245 2.72 -6.15 4.56
N GLY A 246 2.04 -7.23 4.15
CA GLY A 246 2.63 -8.31 3.34
C GLY A 246 1.59 -9.10 2.54
N LEU A 247 1.93 -9.44 1.30
CA LEU A 247 1.13 -10.22 0.33
C LEU A 247 -0.35 -9.79 0.21
N ASN A 248 -0.62 -8.92 -0.76
CA ASN A 248 -1.94 -8.32 -1.07
C ASN A 248 -3.00 -9.29 -1.64
N GLY A 249 -2.88 -10.59 -1.40
CA GLY A 249 -3.97 -11.54 -1.66
C GLY A 249 -5.13 -11.31 -0.69
N TRP A 250 -6.36 -11.28 -1.20
CA TRP A 250 -7.61 -11.15 -0.41
C TRP A 250 -7.63 -12.12 0.78
N ALA A 251 -7.36 -13.40 0.54
CA ALA A 251 -7.03 -14.36 1.58
C ALA A 251 -5.52 -14.32 1.87
N ASN A 252 -5.17 -14.23 3.15
CA ASN A 252 -3.79 -14.37 3.62
C ASN A 252 -3.86 -15.04 4.99
N GLU A 253 -3.82 -16.38 5.03
CA GLU A 253 -4.05 -17.16 6.25
C GLU A 253 -3.12 -16.77 7.41
N LYS A 254 -1.86 -16.41 7.14
CA LYS A 254 -0.96 -15.89 8.19
C LYS A 254 -1.51 -14.59 8.77
N TRP A 255 -1.91 -13.64 7.93
CA TRP A 255 -2.44 -12.36 8.38
C TRP A 255 -3.83 -12.48 9.02
N ASP A 256 -4.73 -13.27 8.42
CA ASP A 256 -6.08 -13.54 8.93
C ASP A 256 -6.05 -14.14 10.36
N ASN A 257 -5.00 -14.91 10.71
CA ASN A 257 -4.77 -15.45 12.06
C ASN A 257 -4.09 -14.47 13.03
N GLU A 258 -3.32 -13.50 12.54
CA GLU A 258 -2.56 -12.54 13.36
C GLU A 258 -3.32 -11.22 13.59
N GLU A 259 -4.04 -10.69 12.59
CA GLU A 259 -4.78 -9.41 12.66
C GLU A 259 -5.73 -9.30 13.86
N PRO A 260 -6.51 -10.33 14.24
CA PRO A 260 -7.40 -10.26 15.40
C PRO A 260 -6.66 -10.00 16.73
N LYS A 261 -5.36 -10.31 16.81
CA LYS A 261 -4.50 -10.06 17.98
C LYS A 261 -4.12 -8.58 18.09
N PHE A 262 -4.00 -7.88 16.96
CA PHE A 262 -3.66 -6.45 16.85
C PHE A 262 -4.90 -5.54 16.90
N SER A 263 -5.93 -5.92 17.65
CA SER A 263 -7.17 -5.13 17.73
C SER A 263 -6.90 -3.71 18.27
N LEU A 264 -7.19 -2.69 17.46
CA LEU A 264 -7.24 -1.27 17.84
C LEU A 264 -8.33 -1.06 18.90
N ARG A 265 -7.99 -1.29 20.18
CA ARG A 265 -8.89 -1.14 21.32
C ARG A 265 -8.72 0.20 22.02
N TYR A 266 -9.76 0.59 22.73
CA TYR A 266 -9.74 1.71 23.66
C TYR A 266 -8.78 1.44 24.83
N ASN A 267 -7.55 1.95 24.72
CA ASN A 267 -6.62 2.04 25.83
C ASN A 267 -6.75 3.42 26.50
N MET A 268 -7.08 3.46 27.80
CA MET A 268 -7.27 4.71 28.56
C MET A 268 -6.01 5.59 28.60
N GLU A 269 -4.84 4.97 28.73
CA GLU A 269 -3.54 5.66 28.71
C GLU A 269 -3.34 6.33 27.35
N ALA A 270 -3.49 5.58 26.26
CA ALA A 270 -3.39 6.13 24.90
C ALA A 270 -4.36 7.28 24.64
N GLN A 271 -5.59 7.20 25.15
CA GLN A 271 -6.58 8.28 25.02
C GLN A 271 -6.23 9.49 25.89
N SER A 272 -5.57 9.29 27.05
CA SER A 272 -4.98 10.38 27.84
C SER A 272 -3.87 11.08 27.07
N HIS A 273 -2.94 10.35 26.46
CA HIS A 273 -1.88 10.91 25.62
C HIS A 273 -2.43 11.66 24.39
N TYR A 274 -3.41 11.12 23.66
CA TYR A 274 -4.07 11.85 22.57
C TYR A 274 -4.75 13.14 23.05
N SER A 275 -5.38 13.12 24.23
CA SER A 275 -6.03 14.31 24.81
C SER A 275 -5.01 15.37 25.26
N LYS A 276 -3.90 14.96 25.90
CA LYS A 276 -2.76 15.84 26.22
C LYS A 276 -2.17 16.47 24.95
N ALA A 277 -1.87 15.65 23.94
CA ALA A 277 -1.29 16.10 22.68
C ALA A 277 -2.20 17.10 21.97
N LEU A 278 -3.52 16.87 21.93
CA LEU A 278 -4.49 17.81 21.35
C LEU A 278 -4.43 19.17 22.08
N ALA A 279 -4.40 19.16 23.42
CA ALA A 279 -4.30 20.38 24.22
C ALA A 279 -2.97 21.13 24.01
N MET A 280 -1.86 20.42 23.80
CA MET A 280 -0.57 21.03 23.46
C MET A 280 -0.60 21.65 22.05
N VAL A 281 -1.17 20.95 21.06
CA VAL A 281 -1.28 21.44 19.67
C VAL A 281 -2.14 22.70 19.57
N ASP A 282 -3.19 22.82 20.38
CA ASP A 282 -4.05 24.01 20.43
C ASP A 282 -3.30 25.28 20.90
N THR A 283 -2.11 25.13 21.52
CA THR A 283 -1.23 26.25 21.87
C THR A 283 -0.17 26.58 20.81
N THR A 284 0.11 25.68 19.86
CA THR A 284 1.25 25.79 18.92
C THR A 284 0.87 26.08 17.47
N SER A 285 -0.42 26.21 17.14
CA SER A 285 -0.90 26.57 15.79
C SER A 285 -0.47 25.58 14.68
N ALA A 286 -0.45 24.29 15.00
CA ALA A 286 -0.07 23.20 14.09
C ALA A 286 -1.31 22.41 13.59
N PRO A 287 -2.07 22.91 12.59
CA PRO A 287 -3.36 22.33 12.21
C PRO A 287 -3.25 20.90 11.67
N ARG A 288 -2.20 20.57 10.90
CA ARG A 288 -1.98 19.21 10.40
C ARG A 288 -1.70 18.21 11.53
N CYS A 289 -1.03 18.64 12.61
CA CYS A 289 -0.79 17.80 13.79
C CYS A 289 -2.12 17.49 14.52
N ARG A 290 -2.97 18.52 14.70
CA ARG A 290 -4.33 18.36 15.23
C ARG A 290 -5.14 17.37 14.38
N ALA A 291 -5.05 17.51 13.06
CA ALA A 291 -5.72 16.63 12.10
C ALA A 291 -5.28 15.17 12.21
N ALA A 292 -3.97 14.91 12.33
CA ALA A 292 -3.42 13.57 12.50
C ALA A 292 -3.85 12.90 13.80
N ILE A 293 -3.91 13.64 14.92
CA ILE A 293 -4.44 13.16 16.20
C ILE A 293 -5.93 12.79 16.04
N LEU A 294 -6.74 13.68 15.47
CA LEU A 294 -8.17 13.47 15.26
C LEU A 294 -8.46 12.27 14.33
N LEU A 295 -7.67 12.08 13.27
CA LEU A 295 -7.75 10.90 12.40
C LEU A 295 -7.51 9.62 13.20
N ARG A 296 -6.43 9.55 13.99
CA ARG A 296 -6.13 8.36 14.84
C ARG A 296 -7.25 8.09 15.84
N MET A 297 -7.76 9.12 16.52
CA MET A 297 -8.90 8.99 17.44
C MET A 297 -10.17 8.49 16.71
N GLY A 298 -10.45 9.02 15.51
CA GLY A 298 -11.58 8.60 14.67
C GLY A 298 -11.51 7.12 14.30
N CYS A 299 -10.33 6.63 13.90
CA CYS A 299 -10.11 5.22 13.60
C CYS A 299 -10.31 4.32 14.84
N ILE A 300 -9.83 4.73 16.03
CA ILE A 300 -10.05 3.97 17.27
C ILE A 300 -11.55 3.93 17.63
N SER A 301 -12.25 5.07 17.57
CA SER A 301 -13.69 5.16 17.79
C SER A 301 -14.49 4.29 16.82
N HIS A 302 -14.08 4.23 15.54
CA HIS A 302 -14.69 3.37 14.52
C HIS A 302 -14.52 1.88 14.85
N MET A 303 -13.30 1.45 15.18
CA MET A 303 -13.02 0.05 15.51
C MET A 303 -13.71 -0.41 16.80
N GLU A 304 -13.71 0.42 17.84
CA GLU A 304 -14.50 0.17 19.06
C GLU A 304 -16.01 0.11 18.78
N GLY A 305 -16.51 0.93 17.85
CA GLY A 305 -17.91 0.89 17.41
C GLY A 305 -18.29 -0.46 16.79
N ILE A 306 -17.38 -1.10 16.05
CA ILE A 306 -17.55 -2.46 15.50
C ILE A 306 -17.55 -3.50 16.61
N VAL A 307 -16.55 -3.48 17.51
CA VAL A 307 -16.45 -4.42 18.64
C VAL A 307 -17.67 -4.32 19.56
N ALA A 308 -18.13 -3.10 19.84
CA ALA A 308 -19.36 -2.87 20.59
C ALA A 308 -20.60 -3.46 19.88
N ARG A 309 -20.68 -3.40 18.54
CA ARG A 309 -21.78 -4.03 17.79
C ARG A 309 -21.73 -5.56 17.88
N GLN A 310 -20.56 -6.17 17.67
CA GLN A 310 -20.37 -7.63 17.77
C GLN A 310 -20.79 -8.15 19.15
N GLN A 311 -20.60 -7.36 20.20
CA GLN A 311 -21.04 -7.65 21.58
C GLN A 311 -22.51 -7.26 21.86
N ASN A 312 -23.32 -6.99 20.83
CA ASN A 312 -24.71 -6.53 20.91
C ASN A 312 -24.93 -5.22 21.72
N ARG A 313 -23.88 -4.42 21.96
CA ARG A 313 -23.93 -3.13 22.66
C ARG A 313 -24.35 -1.98 21.71
N ILE A 314 -25.51 -2.11 21.07
CA ILE A 314 -25.97 -1.23 19.97
C ILE A 314 -25.90 0.27 20.32
N SER A 315 -26.37 0.69 21.50
CA SER A 315 -26.34 2.10 21.92
C SER A 315 -24.93 2.63 22.25
N ALA A 316 -23.97 1.76 22.54
CA ALA A 316 -22.56 2.14 22.65
C ALA A 316 -21.93 2.27 21.26
N SER A 317 -22.15 1.26 20.40
CA SER A 317 -21.72 1.24 19.00
C SER A 317 -22.16 2.50 18.24
N LYS A 318 -23.42 2.90 18.34
CA LYS A 318 -23.94 4.13 17.71
C LYS A 318 -23.19 5.40 18.15
N ARG A 319 -22.97 5.58 19.45
CA ARG A 319 -22.24 6.74 19.99
C ARG A 319 -20.78 6.76 19.55
N LEU A 320 -20.13 5.60 19.49
CA LEU A 320 -18.75 5.45 19.00
C LEU A 320 -18.63 5.79 17.51
N PHE A 321 -19.59 5.37 16.68
CA PHE A 321 -19.64 5.77 15.28
C PHE A 321 -19.97 7.27 15.07
N GLU A 322 -20.76 7.88 15.95
CA GLU A 322 -21.00 9.33 15.94
C GLU A 322 -19.74 10.12 16.34
N ALA A 323 -18.99 9.65 17.35
CA ALA A 323 -17.69 10.21 17.71
C ALA A 323 -16.67 10.09 16.56
N ALA A 324 -16.57 8.90 15.93
CA ALA A 324 -15.71 8.67 14.79
C ALA A 324 -16.03 9.60 13.61
N ASP A 325 -17.31 9.80 13.30
CA ASP A 325 -17.79 10.72 12.25
C ASP A 325 -17.31 12.15 12.54
N THR A 326 -17.57 12.67 13.74
CA THR A 326 -17.13 14.01 14.15
C THR A 326 -15.60 14.16 14.09
N GLN A 327 -14.86 13.19 14.62
CA GLN A 327 -13.39 13.21 14.62
C GLN A 327 -12.81 13.20 13.21
N LEU A 328 -13.36 12.38 12.30
CA LEU A 328 -12.92 12.34 10.90
C LEU A 328 -13.32 13.60 10.13
N GLN A 329 -14.52 14.17 10.36
CA GLN A 329 -14.91 15.44 9.72
C GLN A 329 -14.01 16.60 10.18
N GLU A 330 -13.67 16.68 11.46
CA GLU A 330 -12.69 17.67 11.95
C GLU A 330 -11.29 17.41 11.38
N ALA A 331 -10.82 16.15 11.36
CA ALA A 331 -9.52 15.81 10.78
C ALA A 331 -9.41 16.28 9.32
N LYS A 332 -10.41 15.98 8.48
CA LYS A 332 -10.44 16.44 7.08
C LYS A 332 -10.39 17.97 6.97
N ARG A 333 -11.15 18.68 7.82
CA ARG A 333 -11.16 20.15 7.86
C ARG A 333 -9.80 20.73 8.26
N TRP A 334 -9.08 20.10 9.18
CA TRP A 334 -7.79 20.58 9.69
C TRP A 334 -6.59 20.19 8.80
N PHE A 335 -6.69 19.12 8.01
CA PHE A 335 -5.72 18.83 6.94
C PHE A 335 -5.81 19.86 5.81
N GLU A 336 -7.03 20.30 5.45
CA GLU A 336 -7.35 21.32 4.43
C GLU A 336 -6.63 21.09 3.08
N LEU A 337 -5.42 21.61 2.93
CA LEU A 337 -4.59 21.55 1.72
C LEU A 337 -3.64 20.36 1.68
N ASP A 338 -3.57 19.57 2.75
CA ASP A 338 -2.88 18.29 2.76
C ASP A 338 -3.75 17.24 2.06
N GLU A 339 -3.76 17.28 0.73
CA GLU A 339 -4.60 16.44 -0.12
C GLU A 339 -4.44 14.95 0.19
N SER A 340 -3.21 14.49 0.39
CA SER A 340 -2.88 13.09 0.72
C SER A 340 -3.58 12.61 1.99
N ASN A 341 -3.47 13.38 3.08
CA ASN A 341 -4.14 13.01 4.32
C ASN A 341 -5.66 13.23 4.25
N CYS A 342 -6.13 14.20 3.46
CA CYS A 342 -7.56 14.34 3.14
C CYS A 342 -8.14 13.09 2.45
N GLN A 343 -7.40 12.43 1.53
CA GLN A 343 -7.85 11.17 0.94
C GLN A 343 -7.79 9.98 1.91
N LEU A 344 -6.80 9.95 2.80
CA LEU A 344 -6.74 8.94 3.87
C LEU A 344 -7.96 9.05 4.80
N VAL A 345 -8.32 10.28 5.22
CA VAL A 345 -9.55 10.53 5.98
C VAL A 345 -10.80 10.15 5.18
N GLU A 346 -10.86 10.49 3.89
CA GLU A 346 -11.98 10.14 3.00
C GLU A 346 -12.20 8.62 2.93
N CYS A 347 -11.12 7.84 2.80
CA CYS A 347 -11.17 6.38 2.84
C CYS A 347 -11.76 5.88 4.17
N HIS A 348 -11.26 6.36 5.32
CA HIS A 348 -11.81 5.98 6.62
C HIS A 348 -13.28 6.38 6.81
N GLN A 349 -13.71 7.53 6.25
CA GLN A 349 -15.13 7.91 6.24
C GLN A 349 -15.99 6.94 5.42
N ILE A 350 -15.50 6.44 4.27
CA ILE A 350 -16.19 5.40 3.49
C ILE A 350 -16.33 4.09 4.30
N LEU A 351 -15.27 3.65 4.98
CA LEU A 351 -15.31 2.43 5.83
C LEU A 351 -16.29 2.59 7.00
N LEU A 352 -16.33 3.78 7.61
CA LEU A 352 -17.26 4.14 8.67
C LEU A 352 -18.72 4.16 8.15
N ASP A 353 -18.96 4.70 6.96
CA ASP A 353 -20.30 4.73 6.36
C ASP A 353 -20.79 3.34 5.95
N ILE A 354 -19.94 2.46 5.41
CA ILE A 354 -20.25 1.03 5.22
C ILE A 354 -20.58 0.38 6.56
N SER A 355 -19.83 0.70 7.61
CA SER A 355 -20.10 0.20 8.97
C SER A 355 -21.43 0.72 9.53
N ARG A 356 -21.89 1.92 9.13
CA ARG A 356 -23.15 2.54 9.59
C ARG A 356 -24.32 2.28 8.65
N ASP A 357 -24.12 1.46 7.62
CA ASP A 357 -25.09 1.15 6.56
C ASP A 357 -25.56 2.42 5.80
N ARG A 358 -24.70 3.45 5.73
CA ARG A 358 -24.90 4.74 5.04
C ARG A 358 -24.36 4.68 3.62
N LEU A 359 -24.94 3.81 2.79
CA LEU A 359 -24.35 3.40 1.51
C LEU A 359 -24.45 4.43 0.36
N SER A 360 -24.97 5.62 0.60
CA SER A 360 -25.17 6.62 -0.45
C SER A 360 -23.84 7.18 -0.97
N GLY A 361 -23.57 6.99 -2.26
CA GLY A 361 -22.41 7.58 -2.95
C GLY A 361 -21.04 6.97 -2.61
N ILE A 362 -20.96 5.90 -1.82
CA ILE A 362 -19.67 5.32 -1.37
C ILE A 362 -18.75 4.93 -2.55
N ASN A 363 -19.29 4.32 -3.61
CA ASN A 363 -18.51 3.96 -4.80
C ASN A 363 -18.08 5.20 -5.61
N THR A 364 -18.88 6.26 -5.64
CA THR A 364 -18.52 7.54 -6.27
C THR A 364 -17.37 8.22 -5.53
N ARG A 365 -17.40 8.18 -4.18
CA ARG A 365 -16.33 8.71 -3.33
C ARG A 365 -15.04 7.90 -3.46
N ALA A 366 -15.13 6.57 -3.49
CA ALA A 366 -13.98 5.70 -3.76
C ALA A 366 -13.41 5.92 -5.17
N SER A 367 -14.26 6.13 -6.18
CA SER A 367 -13.84 6.53 -7.54
C SER A 367 -13.11 7.88 -7.56
N ALA A 368 -13.51 8.84 -6.70
CA ALA A 368 -12.84 10.13 -6.60
C ALA A 368 -11.43 10.03 -6.00
N ILE A 369 -11.20 9.11 -5.05
CA ILE A 369 -9.84 8.79 -4.55
C ILE A 369 -8.95 8.24 -5.68
N GLY A 370 -9.49 7.40 -6.56
CA GLY A 370 -8.77 6.86 -7.71
C GLY A 370 -8.43 7.93 -8.75
N GLU A 371 -9.40 8.76 -9.14
CA GLU A 371 -9.20 9.86 -10.09
C GLU A 371 -8.24 10.92 -9.55
N TRP A 372 -8.30 11.23 -8.24
CA TRP A 372 -7.31 12.08 -7.57
C TRP A 372 -5.90 11.48 -7.69
N GLY A 373 -5.72 10.19 -7.35
CA GLY A 373 -4.41 9.54 -7.39
C GLY A 373 -3.78 9.58 -8.78
N LYS A 374 -4.59 9.48 -9.83
CA LYS A 374 -4.18 9.61 -11.22
C LYS A 374 -3.83 11.05 -11.61
N THR A 375 -4.68 12.01 -11.28
CA THR A 375 -4.52 13.43 -11.68
C THR A 375 -3.42 14.14 -10.90
N ALA A 376 -3.28 13.85 -9.60
CA ALA A 376 -2.21 14.32 -8.73
C ALA A 376 -0.87 13.59 -8.95
N ARG A 377 -0.86 12.47 -9.68
CA ARG A 377 0.27 11.54 -9.85
C ARG A 377 0.77 10.96 -8.51
N HIS A 378 -0.19 10.53 -7.69
CA HIS A 378 0.01 9.93 -6.37
C HIS A 378 -0.56 8.49 -6.32
N GLU A 379 -0.32 7.73 -7.38
CA GLU A 379 -0.94 6.42 -7.63
C GLU A 379 -0.74 5.44 -6.47
N THR A 380 0.46 5.41 -5.87
CA THR A 380 0.84 4.56 -4.74
C THR A 380 -0.07 4.72 -3.52
N LEU A 381 -0.58 5.93 -3.23
CA LEU A 381 -1.49 6.15 -2.10
C LEU A 381 -2.91 5.70 -2.43
N SER A 382 -3.45 6.03 -3.61
CA SER A 382 -4.78 5.53 -3.99
C SER A 382 -4.82 4.01 -4.11
N GLN A 383 -3.71 3.36 -4.50
CA GLN A 383 -3.55 1.90 -4.43
C GLN A 383 -3.64 1.39 -2.98
N PHE A 384 -2.87 1.99 -2.06
CA PHE A 384 -2.93 1.64 -0.64
C PHE A 384 -4.34 1.83 -0.05
N LEU A 385 -5.03 2.92 -0.38
CA LEU A 385 -6.37 3.19 0.12
C LEU A 385 -7.39 2.16 -0.42
N GLY A 386 -7.30 1.75 -1.69
CA GLY A 386 -8.10 0.66 -2.22
C GLY A 386 -7.80 -0.69 -1.54
N LEU A 387 -6.52 -0.98 -1.26
CA LEU A 387 -6.11 -2.18 -0.52
C LEU A 387 -6.58 -2.18 0.93
N LEU A 388 -6.58 -1.01 1.58
CA LEU A 388 -7.14 -0.81 2.91
C LEU A 388 -8.65 -1.11 2.93
N MET A 389 -9.40 -0.69 1.90
CA MET A 389 -10.79 -1.09 1.73
C MET A 389 -10.94 -2.61 1.60
N MET A 390 -10.13 -3.27 0.75
CA MET A 390 -10.15 -4.73 0.63
C MET A 390 -9.86 -5.44 1.97
N ARG A 391 -8.83 -5.01 2.70
CA ARG A 391 -8.46 -5.60 4.00
C ARG A 391 -9.53 -5.39 5.06
N PHE A 392 -10.10 -4.19 5.17
CA PHE A 392 -11.22 -3.94 6.05
C PHE A 392 -12.43 -4.82 5.68
N GLY A 393 -12.72 -4.99 4.39
CA GLY A 393 -13.76 -5.89 3.90
C GLY A 393 -13.52 -7.36 4.29
N ARG A 394 -12.28 -7.85 4.15
CA ARG A 394 -11.86 -9.20 4.57
C ARG A 394 -12.13 -9.42 6.06
N ARG A 395 -11.80 -8.44 6.87
CA ARG A 395 -12.06 -8.46 8.31
C ARG A 395 -13.55 -8.45 8.66
N GLN A 396 -14.37 -7.62 8.01
CA GLN A 396 -15.83 -7.63 8.24
C GLN A 396 -16.45 -9.00 7.92
N TYR A 397 -15.95 -9.66 6.87
CA TYR A 397 -16.34 -11.01 6.50
C TYR A 397 -15.90 -12.06 7.52
N LEU A 398 -14.64 -12.03 7.99
CA LEU A 398 -14.12 -13.00 8.97
C LEU A 398 -14.60 -12.76 10.41
N ASP A 399 -14.32 -11.60 10.99
CA ASP A 399 -14.64 -11.28 12.40
C ASP A 399 -16.15 -11.06 12.62
N GLY A 400 -16.85 -10.58 11.59
CA GLY A 400 -18.25 -10.15 11.69
C GLY A 400 -19.26 -11.13 11.07
N LEU A 401 -18.80 -12.11 10.29
CA LEU A 401 -19.63 -12.91 9.38
C LEU A 401 -20.50 -12.05 8.42
N ASP A 402 -20.10 -10.80 8.20
CA ASP A 402 -20.88 -9.83 7.40
C ASP A 402 -20.32 -9.75 5.98
N ALA A 403 -20.71 -10.74 5.18
CA ALA A 403 -20.41 -10.80 3.75
C ALA A 403 -20.86 -9.56 2.98
N ASN A 404 -21.98 -8.93 3.36
CA ASN A 404 -22.51 -7.76 2.65
C ASN A 404 -21.57 -6.56 2.82
N ARG A 405 -21.09 -6.29 4.04
CA ARG A 405 -20.07 -5.24 4.27
C ARG A 405 -18.75 -5.57 3.60
N GLY A 406 -18.33 -6.84 3.59
CA GLY A 406 -17.16 -7.31 2.83
C GLY A 406 -17.26 -6.97 1.34
N LEU A 407 -18.37 -7.35 0.70
CA LEU A 407 -18.65 -7.09 -0.72
C LEU A 407 -18.77 -5.59 -1.05
N LEU A 408 -19.36 -4.78 -0.16
CA LEU A 408 -19.41 -3.31 -0.32
C LEU A 408 -18.01 -2.69 -0.31
N CYS A 409 -17.12 -3.13 0.57
CA CYS A 409 -15.74 -2.68 0.61
C CYS A 409 -14.96 -3.08 -0.66
N LEU A 410 -15.17 -4.30 -1.17
CA LEU A 410 -14.61 -4.77 -2.44
C LEU A 410 -15.13 -3.96 -3.64
N SER A 411 -16.41 -3.60 -3.63
CA SER A 411 -17.03 -2.73 -4.64
C SER A 411 -16.37 -1.33 -4.65
N CYS A 412 -16.19 -0.72 -3.48
CA CYS A 412 -15.48 0.55 -3.32
C CYS A 412 -14.03 0.46 -3.81
N ALA A 413 -13.28 -0.57 -3.39
CA ALA A 413 -11.91 -0.81 -3.85
C ALA A 413 -11.83 -0.92 -5.38
N GLY A 414 -12.71 -1.72 -5.98
CA GLY A 414 -12.81 -1.87 -7.43
C GLY A 414 -13.20 -0.56 -8.14
N SER A 415 -14.02 0.31 -7.55
CA SER A 415 -14.29 1.65 -8.09
C SER A 415 -13.06 2.56 -8.03
N CYS A 416 -12.28 2.52 -6.93
CA CYS A 416 -11.03 3.25 -6.79
C CYS A 416 -9.99 2.81 -7.83
N PHE A 417 -9.74 1.51 -7.97
CA PHE A 417 -8.74 0.99 -8.91
C PHE A 417 -9.10 1.23 -10.38
N ARG A 418 -10.40 1.15 -10.76
CA ARG A 418 -10.85 1.46 -12.13
C ARG A 418 -10.65 2.93 -12.49
N ALA A 419 -10.95 3.86 -11.56
CA ALA A 419 -10.73 5.29 -11.79
C ALA A 419 -9.23 5.63 -11.88
N LEU A 420 -8.41 5.01 -11.02
CA LEU A 420 -6.95 5.11 -11.09
C LEU A 420 -6.38 4.56 -12.40
N GLY A 421 -7.00 3.52 -12.97
CA GLY A 421 -6.50 2.80 -14.14
C GLY A 421 -5.52 1.68 -13.80
N ASP A 422 -5.61 1.08 -12.61
CA ASP A 422 -4.75 -0.04 -12.20
C ASP A 422 -5.41 -1.39 -12.48
N ASP A 423 -5.24 -1.88 -13.71
CA ASP A 423 -5.83 -3.13 -14.19
C ASP A 423 -5.54 -4.35 -13.28
N VAL A 424 -4.39 -4.38 -12.61
CA VAL A 424 -3.98 -5.51 -11.76
C VAL A 424 -4.73 -5.47 -10.43
N PHE A 425 -4.95 -4.30 -9.84
CA PHE A 425 -5.78 -4.20 -8.65
C PHE A 425 -7.28 -4.27 -8.94
N VAL A 426 -7.74 -3.87 -10.15
CA VAL A 426 -9.10 -4.19 -10.61
C VAL A 426 -9.31 -5.71 -10.67
N LEU A 427 -8.35 -6.44 -11.25
CA LEU A 427 -8.36 -7.90 -11.27
C LEU A 427 -8.42 -8.51 -9.86
N GLN A 428 -7.58 -8.03 -8.92
CA GLN A 428 -7.57 -8.53 -7.55
C GLN A 428 -8.89 -8.25 -6.80
N ALA A 429 -9.51 -7.08 -7.01
CA ALA A 429 -10.81 -6.76 -6.43
C ALA A 429 -11.94 -7.65 -6.98
N LEU A 430 -11.95 -7.90 -8.31
CA LEU A 430 -12.92 -8.81 -8.95
C LEU A 430 -12.74 -10.26 -8.50
N MET A 431 -11.50 -10.75 -8.41
CA MET A 431 -11.19 -12.08 -7.86
C MET A 431 -11.69 -12.22 -6.41
N ALA A 432 -11.43 -11.21 -5.57
CA ALA A 432 -11.88 -11.19 -4.19
C ALA A 432 -13.42 -11.18 -4.07
N GLU A 433 -14.10 -10.43 -4.95
CA GLU A 433 -15.57 -10.41 -4.98
C GLU A 433 -16.13 -11.78 -5.41
N ALA A 434 -15.57 -12.38 -6.47
CA ALA A 434 -15.94 -13.72 -6.93
C ALA A 434 -15.71 -14.79 -5.84
N ASP A 435 -14.58 -14.74 -5.15
CA ASP A 435 -14.21 -15.62 -4.04
C ASP A 435 -15.16 -15.48 -2.84
N THR A 436 -15.53 -14.25 -2.49
CA THR A 436 -16.48 -13.97 -1.41
C THR A 436 -17.89 -14.46 -1.76
N GLN A 437 -18.38 -14.16 -2.97
CA GLN A 437 -19.68 -14.64 -3.44
C GLN A 437 -19.74 -16.18 -3.48
N TYR A 438 -18.64 -16.84 -3.84
CA TYR A 438 -18.53 -18.29 -3.83
C TYR A 438 -18.70 -18.85 -2.42
N HIS A 439 -17.92 -18.35 -1.46
CA HIS A 439 -17.95 -18.82 -0.07
C HIS A 439 -19.23 -18.43 0.69
N THR A 440 -20.07 -17.56 0.13
CA THR A 440 -21.39 -17.21 0.69
C THR A 440 -22.56 -17.92 0.00
N GLY A 441 -22.27 -18.93 -0.85
CA GLY A 441 -23.28 -19.71 -1.57
C GLY A 441 -23.88 -19.03 -2.81
N ASN A 442 -23.45 -17.81 -3.15
CA ASN A 442 -23.96 -17.04 -4.29
C ASN A 442 -23.28 -17.44 -5.61
N GLY A 443 -23.27 -18.74 -5.93
CA GLY A 443 -22.52 -19.31 -7.07
C GLY A 443 -22.78 -18.63 -8.42
N GLY A 444 -24.02 -18.16 -8.67
CA GLY A 444 -24.34 -17.39 -9.88
C GLY A 444 -23.65 -16.01 -9.96
N LEU A 445 -23.55 -15.28 -8.84
CA LEU A 445 -22.82 -14.00 -8.79
C LEU A 445 -21.31 -14.24 -8.81
N ALA A 446 -20.83 -15.27 -8.12
CA ALA A 446 -19.43 -15.70 -8.20
C ALA A 446 -19.02 -16.00 -9.64
N ARG A 447 -19.91 -16.66 -10.41
CA ARG A 447 -19.69 -16.97 -11.82
C ARG A 447 -19.63 -15.73 -12.70
N ILE A 448 -20.53 -14.76 -12.51
CA ILE A 448 -20.51 -13.49 -13.24
C ILE A 448 -19.18 -12.76 -12.95
N ARG A 449 -18.80 -12.65 -11.67
CA ARG A 449 -17.57 -11.94 -11.27
C ARG A 449 -16.28 -12.61 -11.74
N ILE A 450 -16.21 -13.94 -11.78
CA ILE A 450 -15.00 -14.62 -12.28
C ILE A 450 -14.87 -14.52 -13.81
N ASP A 451 -15.99 -14.44 -14.55
CA ASP A 451 -15.95 -14.18 -15.99
C ASP A 451 -15.51 -12.73 -16.29
N GLU A 452 -16.02 -11.73 -15.55
CA GLU A 452 -15.50 -10.35 -15.59
C GLU A 452 -14.00 -10.30 -15.22
N ALA A 453 -13.59 -11.03 -14.19
CA ALA A 453 -12.20 -11.12 -13.77
C ALA A 453 -11.32 -11.79 -14.84
N ARG A 454 -11.82 -12.77 -15.60
CA ARG A 454 -11.08 -13.41 -16.71
C ARG A 454 -10.85 -12.43 -17.86
N GLU A 455 -11.83 -11.59 -18.18
CA GLU A 455 -11.68 -10.54 -19.20
C GLU A 455 -10.64 -9.51 -18.75
N GLN A 456 -10.71 -9.06 -17.49
CA GLN A 456 -9.71 -8.18 -16.89
C GLN A 456 -8.31 -8.82 -16.84
N LEU A 457 -8.20 -10.13 -16.58
CA LEU A 457 -6.94 -10.87 -16.61
C LEU A 457 -6.28 -10.76 -17.99
N GLN A 458 -7.03 -10.95 -19.07
CA GLN A 458 -6.48 -10.83 -20.43
C GLN A 458 -5.92 -9.42 -20.68
N VAL A 459 -6.66 -8.37 -20.30
CA VAL A 459 -6.19 -6.97 -20.37
C VAL A 459 -4.89 -6.78 -19.59
N SER A 460 -4.84 -7.26 -18.34
CA SER A 460 -3.64 -7.18 -17.49
C SER A 460 -2.44 -7.93 -18.07
N LEU A 461 -2.65 -9.13 -18.65
CA LEU A 461 -1.59 -9.91 -19.29
C LEU A 461 -1.01 -9.17 -20.50
N ASP A 462 -1.86 -8.63 -21.37
CA ASP A 462 -1.41 -7.98 -22.61
C ASP A 462 -0.73 -6.63 -22.34
N HIS A 463 -1.25 -5.84 -21.38
CA HIS A 463 -0.58 -4.63 -20.90
C HIS A 463 0.83 -4.93 -20.36
N MET A 464 0.96 -5.96 -19.53
CA MET A 464 2.25 -6.35 -18.93
C MET A 464 3.23 -6.97 -19.95
N ARG A 465 2.73 -7.63 -21.01
CA ARG A 465 3.55 -8.08 -22.15
C ARG A 465 4.12 -6.90 -22.94
N ASP A 466 3.28 -5.91 -23.28
CA ASP A 466 3.72 -4.69 -23.98
C ASP A 466 4.77 -3.91 -23.17
N LEU A 467 4.58 -3.79 -21.86
CA LEU A 467 5.57 -3.16 -20.98
C LEU A 467 6.88 -3.93 -20.89
N ALA A 468 6.83 -5.27 -20.84
CA ALA A 468 8.02 -6.11 -20.85
C ALA A 468 8.77 -6.02 -22.19
N PHE A 469 8.07 -5.72 -23.29
CA PHE A 469 8.66 -5.41 -24.59
C PHE A 469 9.27 -4.01 -24.62
N ARG A 470 8.56 -2.98 -24.14
CA ARG A 470 9.04 -1.59 -24.09
C ARG A 470 10.21 -1.35 -23.12
N HIS A 471 10.33 -2.15 -22.05
CA HIS A 471 11.39 -2.04 -21.05
C HIS A 471 12.18 -3.35 -20.89
N PRO A 472 13.08 -3.72 -21.83
CA PRO A 472 13.81 -5.00 -21.80
C PRO A 472 14.62 -5.24 -20.51
N SER A 473 15.15 -4.17 -19.90
CA SER A 473 15.88 -4.22 -18.62
C SER A 473 15.00 -4.65 -17.43
N ARG A 474 13.67 -4.48 -17.52
CA ARG A 474 12.67 -4.84 -16.50
C ARG A 474 11.81 -6.05 -16.87
N ALA A 475 11.93 -6.56 -18.10
CA ALA A 475 11.16 -7.69 -18.60
C ALA A 475 11.15 -8.92 -17.66
N SER A 476 12.25 -9.18 -16.94
CA SER A 476 12.32 -10.27 -15.98
C SER A 476 11.41 -10.09 -14.76
N ALA A 477 11.24 -8.86 -14.25
CA ALA A 477 10.37 -8.58 -13.11
C ALA A 477 8.89 -8.60 -13.53
N LEU A 478 8.58 -7.95 -14.67
CA LEU A 478 7.23 -7.92 -15.25
C LEU A 478 6.71 -9.34 -15.58
N ARG A 479 7.58 -10.24 -16.07
CA ARG A 479 7.27 -11.67 -16.25
C ARG A 479 7.00 -12.43 -14.94
N GLY A 480 7.60 -12.01 -13.83
CA GLY A 480 7.25 -12.51 -12.49
C GLY A 480 5.82 -12.12 -12.08
N ILE A 481 5.40 -10.91 -12.40
CA ILE A 481 4.03 -10.46 -12.13
C ILE A 481 3.03 -11.21 -13.02
N LEU A 482 3.32 -11.39 -14.31
CA LEU A 482 2.51 -12.25 -15.23
C LEU A 482 2.29 -13.66 -14.64
N LEU A 483 3.37 -14.29 -14.16
CA LEU A 483 3.32 -15.62 -13.54
C LEU A 483 2.46 -15.62 -12.27
N ASN A 484 2.67 -14.64 -11.38
CA ASN A 484 1.92 -14.52 -10.13
C ASN A 484 0.42 -14.27 -10.36
N MET A 485 0.05 -13.48 -11.38
CA MET A 485 -1.36 -13.27 -11.75
C MET A 485 -2.04 -14.58 -12.18
N LEU A 486 -1.41 -15.36 -13.06
CA LEU A 486 -1.97 -16.66 -13.47
C LEU A 486 -2.06 -17.65 -12.30
N LEU A 487 -1.01 -17.74 -11.47
CA LEU A 487 -0.98 -18.65 -10.32
C LEU A 487 -1.99 -18.29 -9.23
N GLY A 488 -2.23 -17.00 -9.01
CA GLY A 488 -3.24 -16.52 -8.05
C GLY A 488 -4.67 -16.63 -8.58
N PHE A 489 -4.88 -16.38 -9.88
CA PHE A 489 -6.19 -16.47 -10.51
C PHE A 489 -6.70 -17.90 -10.62
N HIS A 490 -5.83 -18.84 -11.02
CA HIS A 490 -6.24 -20.21 -11.35
C HIS A 490 -6.99 -20.93 -10.21
N PRO A 491 -6.53 -20.97 -8.95
CA PRO A 491 -7.26 -21.66 -7.87
C PRO A 491 -8.67 -21.10 -7.63
N VAL A 492 -8.85 -19.77 -7.74
CA VAL A 492 -10.15 -19.11 -7.58
C VAL A 492 -11.07 -19.44 -8.75
N ALA A 493 -10.54 -19.39 -9.98
CA ALA A 493 -11.30 -19.69 -11.18
C ALA A 493 -11.70 -21.17 -11.29
N SER A 494 -10.76 -22.08 -11.04
CA SER A 494 -11.00 -23.53 -11.14
C SER A 494 -12.10 -23.99 -10.19
N LYS A 495 -12.16 -23.52 -8.94
CA LYS A 495 -13.23 -23.91 -8.00
C LYS A 495 -14.61 -23.33 -8.39
N ILE A 496 -14.67 -22.09 -8.89
CA ILE A 496 -15.93 -21.46 -9.31
C ILE A 496 -16.45 -22.12 -10.60
N TYR A 497 -15.57 -22.42 -11.56
CA TYR A 497 -15.94 -23.08 -12.81
C TYR A 497 -16.28 -24.57 -12.62
N ALA A 498 -15.62 -25.29 -11.69
CA ALA A 498 -15.95 -26.69 -11.36
C ALA A 498 -17.35 -26.87 -10.77
N LEU A 499 -17.89 -25.85 -10.08
CA LEU A 499 -19.25 -25.84 -9.53
C LEU A 499 -20.26 -25.12 -10.44
N SER A 500 -19.89 -24.84 -11.69
CA SER A 500 -20.84 -24.32 -12.68
C SER A 500 -21.67 -25.43 -13.31
N VAL A 501 -22.91 -25.11 -13.71
CA VAL A 501 -23.87 -26.05 -14.32
C VAL A 501 -23.38 -26.65 -15.64
N ASN A 502 -22.33 -26.08 -16.25
CA ASN A 502 -21.76 -26.56 -17.51
C ASN A 502 -20.40 -27.23 -17.30
N PRO A 503 -20.31 -28.58 -17.36
CA PRO A 503 -19.06 -29.35 -17.36
C PRO A 503 -17.89 -28.73 -18.12
N ARG A 504 -18.19 -28.23 -19.32
CA ARG A 504 -17.19 -27.79 -20.30
C ARG A 504 -16.50 -26.49 -19.91
N ASP A 505 -17.01 -25.75 -18.92
CA ASP A 505 -16.43 -24.45 -18.55
C ASP A 505 -15.17 -24.62 -17.70
N CYS A 506 -15.12 -25.64 -16.85
CA CYS A 506 -13.88 -26.04 -16.14
C CYS A 506 -12.81 -26.52 -17.14
N GLU A 507 -13.20 -27.31 -18.15
CA GLU A 507 -12.30 -27.79 -19.21
C GLU A 507 -11.73 -26.63 -20.05
N LYS A 508 -12.58 -25.71 -20.51
CA LYS A 508 -12.17 -24.50 -21.25
C LYS A 508 -11.21 -23.64 -20.44
N TRP A 509 -11.49 -23.43 -19.15
CA TRP A 509 -10.60 -22.69 -18.26
C TRP A 509 -9.23 -23.36 -18.14
N SER A 510 -9.23 -24.68 -17.94
CA SER A 510 -8.01 -25.48 -17.82
C SER A 510 -7.16 -25.43 -19.10
N GLU A 511 -7.79 -25.42 -20.29
CA GLU A 511 -7.11 -25.25 -21.58
C GLU A 511 -6.50 -23.86 -21.75
N TYR A 512 -7.27 -22.81 -21.43
CA TYR A 512 -6.78 -21.42 -21.45
C TYR A 512 -5.59 -21.23 -20.51
N TYR A 513 -5.69 -21.71 -19.26
CA TYR A 513 -4.60 -21.64 -18.29
C TYR A 513 -3.36 -22.39 -18.75
N ARG A 514 -3.50 -23.62 -19.28
CA ARG A 514 -2.37 -24.38 -19.83
C ARG A 514 -1.68 -23.62 -20.98
N THR A 515 -2.46 -22.99 -21.86
CA THR A 515 -1.94 -22.19 -22.98
C THR A 515 -1.19 -20.95 -22.48
N ALA A 516 -1.80 -20.14 -21.61
CA ALA A 516 -1.19 -18.94 -21.04
C ALA A 516 0.07 -19.25 -20.20
N MET A 517 0.06 -20.35 -19.46
CA MET A 517 1.21 -20.82 -18.67
C MET A 517 2.34 -21.36 -19.57
N ALA A 518 2.03 -21.99 -20.71
CA ALA A 518 3.03 -22.45 -21.67
C ALA A 518 3.80 -21.29 -22.33
N ASP A 519 3.09 -20.19 -22.66
CA ASP A 519 3.69 -18.94 -23.16
C ASP A 519 4.72 -18.36 -22.17
N ILE A 520 4.35 -18.24 -20.88
CA ILE A 520 5.29 -17.78 -19.84
C ILE A 520 6.47 -18.75 -19.67
N LYS A 521 6.22 -20.06 -19.71
CA LYS A 521 7.26 -21.11 -19.58
C LYS A 521 8.24 -21.15 -20.75
N ALA A 522 7.82 -20.76 -21.96
CA ALA A 522 8.67 -20.66 -23.14
C ALA A 522 9.75 -19.57 -23.02
N HIS A 523 9.68 -18.73 -21.98
CA HIS A 523 10.71 -17.75 -21.64
C HIS A 523 11.48 -18.22 -20.39
N GLY A 524 12.79 -18.41 -20.52
CA GLY A 524 13.69 -19.05 -19.53
C GLY A 524 13.79 -18.40 -18.13
N TYR A 525 12.96 -17.40 -17.83
CA TYR A 525 12.71 -16.93 -16.48
C TYR A 525 12.05 -18.00 -15.59
N PHE A 526 11.14 -18.82 -16.14
CA PHE A 526 10.53 -19.93 -15.39
C PHE A 526 11.58 -20.92 -14.88
N GLN A 527 12.57 -21.26 -15.72
CA GLN A 527 13.69 -22.12 -15.36
C GLN A 527 14.57 -21.50 -14.26
N LYS A 528 14.76 -20.17 -14.26
CA LYS A 528 15.49 -19.47 -13.17
C LYS A 528 14.76 -19.51 -11.83
N ILE A 529 13.43 -19.38 -11.81
CA ILE A 529 12.64 -19.54 -10.57
C ILE A 529 12.70 -20.99 -10.07
N MET A 530 12.48 -21.97 -10.96
CA MET A 530 12.54 -23.39 -10.58
C MET A 530 13.94 -23.86 -10.15
N ALA A 531 14.99 -23.11 -10.49
CA ALA A 531 16.37 -23.37 -10.08
C ALA A 531 16.77 -22.65 -8.77
N LEU A 532 15.89 -21.86 -8.14
CA LEU A 532 16.14 -21.32 -6.82
C LEU A 532 16.22 -22.47 -5.80
N PRO A 533 17.28 -22.55 -4.97
CA PRO A 533 17.48 -23.71 -4.12
C PRO A 533 16.41 -23.81 -3.03
N SER A 534 15.63 -24.88 -3.07
CA SER A 534 14.78 -25.32 -1.96
C SER A 534 15.66 -25.62 -0.75
N ARG A 535 15.78 -24.67 0.19
CA ARG A 535 16.60 -24.89 1.40
C ARG A 535 15.97 -26.02 2.22
N PRO A 536 16.69 -27.11 2.55
CA PRO A 536 16.11 -28.22 3.31
C PRO A 536 15.60 -27.76 4.68
N ALA A 537 14.45 -28.27 5.11
CA ALA A 537 14.01 -28.15 6.50
C ALA A 537 14.97 -28.96 7.38
N GLY A 538 15.94 -28.29 8.02
CA GLY A 538 16.97 -28.96 8.81
C GLY A 538 18.27 -28.20 9.02
N SER A 539 18.22 -26.98 9.57
CA SER A 539 19.35 -26.39 10.31
C SER A 539 18.84 -25.89 11.66
N SER A 540 19.34 -26.52 12.72
CA SER A 540 18.67 -26.81 14.00
C SER A 540 18.59 -25.69 15.04
N ASP A 541 18.33 -24.43 14.67
CA ASP A 541 18.34 -23.31 15.65
C ASP A 541 17.23 -22.25 15.53
N SER A 542 16.11 -22.54 14.85
CA SER A 542 14.89 -21.74 15.04
C SER A 542 13.59 -22.54 14.89
N ASN A 543 12.61 -22.28 15.77
CA ASN A 543 11.26 -22.85 15.74
C ASN A 543 10.36 -22.20 14.66
N GLN A 544 10.93 -21.84 13.50
CA GLN A 544 10.19 -21.24 12.40
C GLN A 544 10.05 -22.23 11.24
N PRO A 545 8.81 -22.56 10.79
CA PRO A 545 8.65 -23.36 9.58
C PRO A 545 9.13 -22.56 8.36
N PRO A 546 9.97 -23.14 7.48
CA PRO A 546 10.51 -22.43 6.32
C PRO A 546 9.43 -22.27 5.23
N ILE A 547 8.67 -21.18 5.27
CA ILE A 547 7.76 -20.80 4.17
C ILE A 547 8.57 -20.13 3.06
N MET A 548 9.40 -20.95 2.40
CA MET A 548 9.85 -20.70 1.04
C MET A 548 8.83 -21.36 0.12
N LEU A 549 8.22 -20.61 -0.81
CA LEU A 549 7.23 -21.14 -1.76
C LEU A 549 7.86 -22.23 -2.63
N ASN A 550 7.67 -23.49 -2.24
CA ASN A 550 8.11 -24.64 -3.02
C ASN A 550 7.21 -24.74 -4.25
N MET A 551 7.61 -24.07 -5.33
CA MET A 551 6.88 -24.03 -6.60
C MET A 551 6.55 -25.44 -7.12
N THR A 552 7.42 -26.43 -6.89
CA THR A 552 7.16 -27.83 -7.24
C THR A 552 6.01 -28.42 -6.42
N ALA A 553 5.92 -28.11 -5.13
CA ALA A 553 4.80 -28.51 -4.28
C ALA A 553 3.49 -27.79 -4.68
N ILE A 554 3.54 -26.49 -4.97
CA ILE A 554 2.35 -25.73 -5.44
C ILE A 554 1.84 -26.31 -6.76
N PHE A 555 2.71 -26.62 -7.71
CA PHE A 555 2.32 -27.29 -8.96
C PHE A 555 1.91 -28.76 -8.76
N GLN A 556 2.25 -29.39 -7.63
CA GLN A 556 1.80 -30.74 -7.29
C GLN A 556 0.40 -30.69 -6.68
N GLU A 557 0.19 -29.83 -5.68
CA GLU A 557 -1.09 -29.53 -5.04
C GLU A 557 -2.13 -29.03 -6.06
N GLN A 558 -1.76 -28.16 -7.00
CA GLN A 558 -2.62 -27.76 -8.12
C GLN A 558 -3.04 -28.97 -8.99
N ARG A 559 -2.12 -29.88 -9.32
CA ARG A 559 -2.44 -31.06 -10.14
C ARG A 559 -3.30 -32.07 -9.38
N GLU A 560 -3.10 -32.20 -8.08
CA GLU A 560 -3.93 -33.03 -7.19
C GLU A 560 -5.34 -32.45 -7.08
N ALA A 561 -5.48 -31.13 -6.87
CA ALA A 561 -6.76 -30.43 -6.89
C ALA A 561 -7.48 -30.52 -8.26
N GLU A 562 -6.77 -30.33 -9.37
CA GLU A 562 -7.29 -30.53 -10.74
C GLU A 562 -7.72 -31.99 -10.98
N SER A 563 -7.05 -32.96 -10.36
CA SER A 563 -7.42 -34.38 -10.47
C SER A 563 -8.66 -34.70 -9.63
N LEU A 564 -8.73 -34.19 -8.40
CA LEU A 564 -9.87 -34.35 -7.50
C LEU A 564 -11.13 -33.67 -8.06
N ALA A 565 -11.00 -32.46 -8.60
CA ALA A 565 -12.11 -31.73 -9.22
C ALA A 565 -12.63 -32.45 -10.48
N ARG A 566 -11.76 -33.06 -11.28
CA ARG A 566 -12.18 -33.89 -12.43
C ARG A 566 -12.90 -35.16 -11.97
N ASN A 567 -12.38 -35.88 -10.97
CA ASN A 567 -13.06 -37.09 -10.44
C ASN A 567 -14.43 -36.74 -9.85
N TYR A 568 -14.51 -35.68 -9.02
CA TYR A 568 -15.79 -35.17 -8.52
C TYR A 568 -16.77 -34.91 -9.66
N HIS A 569 -16.33 -34.24 -10.71
CA HIS A 569 -17.18 -33.85 -11.81
C HIS A 569 -17.63 -35.04 -12.68
N GLU A 570 -16.75 -36.00 -12.94
CA GLU A 570 -17.07 -37.26 -13.63
C GLU A 570 -18.11 -38.07 -12.84
N LYS A 571 -17.84 -38.34 -11.56
CA LYS A 571 -18.75 -39.07 -10.65
C LYS A 571 -20.07 -38.34 -10.42
N SER A 572 -20.05 -37.01 -10.29
CA SER A 572 -21.26 -36.18 -10.14
C SER A 572 -22.15 -36.24 -11.40
N ASN A 573 -21.57 -36.15 -12.60
CA ASN A 573 -22.33 -36.32 -13.84
C ASN A 573 -22.93 -37.73 -13.98
N MET A 574 -22.19 -38.77 -13.60
CA MET A 574 -22.70 -40.15 -13.56
C MET A 574 -23.85 -40.29 -12.57
N ALA A 575 -23.70 -39.76 -11.35
CA ALA A 575 -24.74 -39.75 -10.33
C ALA A 575 -26.00 -39.03 -10.82
N TYR A 576 -25.90 -37.80 -11.32
CA TYR A 576 -27.05 -37.05 -11.82
C TYR A 576 -27.74 -37.73 -13.01
N SER A 577 -27.00 -38.45 -13.88
CA SER A 577 -27.60 -39.27 -14.93
C SER A 577 -28.40 -40.46 -14.40
N GLU A 578 -27.98 -41.07 -13.28
CA GLU A 578 -28.79 -42.10 -12.60
C GLU A 578 -30.02 -41.49 -11.90
N LEU A 579 -29.89 -40.30 -11.32
CA LEU A 579 -31.02 -39.56 -10.73
C LEU A 579 -32.09 -39.21 -11.78
N GLU A 580 -31.69 -38.79 -12.98
CA GLU A 580 -32.60 -38.56 -14.13
C GLU A 580 -33.35 -39.82 -14.56
N LYS A 581 -32.77 -41.02 -14.33
CA LYS A 581 -33.40 -42.33 -14.58
C LYS A 581 -34.27 -42.80 -13.40
N GLY A 582 -34.31 -42.05 -12.30
CA GLY A 582 -34.98 -42.43 -11.05
C GLY A 582 -34.23 -43.48 -10.22
N ASN A 583 -32.95 -43.74 -10.51
CA ASN A 583 -32.13 -44.71 -9.81
C ASN A 583 -31.37 -44.03 -8.65
N ILE A 584 -32.00 -43.97 -7.47
CA ILE A 584 -31.42 -43.35 -6.27
C ILE A 584 -30.19 -44.14 -5.78
N ASP A 585 -30.25 -45.47 -5.78
CA ASP A 585 -29.13 -46.33 -5.36
C ASP A 585 -27.89 -46.11 -6.25
N GLY A 586 -28.09 -45.91 -7.57
CA GLY A 586 -27.02 -45.58 -8.52
C GLY A 586 -26.46 -44.15 -8.34
N TYR A 587 -27.31 -43.19 -8.00
CA TYR A 587 -26.88 -41.83 -7.64
C TYR A 587 -26.00 -41.84 -6.38
N GLU A 588 -26.43 -42.54 -5.33
CA GLU A 588 -25.67 -42.64 -4.07
C GLU A 588 -24.36 -43.42 -4.25
N ALA A 589 -24.36 -44.51 -5.04
CA ALA A 589 -23.17 -45.30 -5.31
C ALA A 589 -22.04 -44.49 -5.97
N HIS A 590 -22.35 -43.65 -6.97
CA HIS A 590 -21.33 -42.83 -7.64
C HIS A 590 -20.80 -41.69 -6.77
N LEU A 591 -21.62 -41.12 -5.87
CA LEU A 591 -21.13 -40.17 -4.87
C LEU A 591 -20.27 -40.85 -3.81
N GLN A 592 -20.60 -42.08 -3.40
CA GLN A 592 -19.79 -42.85 -2.46
C GLN A 592 -18.45 -43.27 -3.09
N GLU A 593 -18.41 -43.68 -4.36
CA GLU A 593 -17.16 -43.91 -5.09
C GLU A 593 -16.24 -42.68 -5.06
N PHE A 594 -16.77 -41.47 -5.24
CA PHE A 594 -15.97 -40.25 -5.12
C PHE A 594 -15.41 -40.03 -3.70
N LEU A 595 -16.19 -40.31 -2.66
CA LEU A 595 -15.73 -40.21 -1.27
C LEU A 595 -14.64 -41.26 -0.97
N ASP A 596 -14.76 -42.47 -1.49
CA ASP A 596 -13.80 -43.55 -1.31
C ASP A 596 -12.49 -43.27 -2.10
N ASP A 597 -12.60 -42.83 -3.36
CA ASP A 597 -11.47 -42.40 -4.20
C ASP A 597 -10.72 -41.21 -3.60
N SER A 598 -11.44 -40.23 -3.06
CA SER A 598 -10.82 -39.05 -2.44
C SER A 598 -10.14 -39.40 -1.12
N SER A 599 -10.74 -40.27 -0.29
CA SER A 599 -10.14 -40.72 0.97
C SER A 599 -8.86 -41.55 0.80
N SER A 600 -8.73 -42.29 -0.31
CA SER A 600 -7.56 -43.12 -0.63
C SER A 600 -6.41 -42.37 -1.31
N SER A 601 -6.66 -41.15 -1.80
CA SER A 601 -5.68 -40.31 -2.51
C SER A 601 -4.62 -39.63 -1.61
N GLY A 602 -4.81 -39.62 -0.29
CA GLY A 602 -3.94 -38.91 0.65
C GLY A 602 -4.10 -37.38 0.63
N ALA A 603 -5.03 -36.84 -0.17
CA ALA A 603 -5.38 -35.42 -0.14
C ALA A 603 -5.86 -35.00 1.27
N PRO A 604 -5.56 -33.77 1.72
CA PRO A 604 -6.15 -33.26 2.96
C PRO A 604 -7.67 -33.29 2.84
N PRO A 605 -8.41 -33.70 3.90
CA PRO A 605 -9.86 -33.79 3.83
C PRO A 605 -10.44 -32.43 3.46
N LEU A 606 -11.42 -32.42 2.56
CA LEU A 606 -12.27 -31.26 2.28
C LEU A 606 -12.92 -30.80 3.59
N LYS A 607 -12.27 -29.87 4.28
CA LYS A 607 -12.85 -29.17 5.42
C LYS A 607 -13.91 -28.23 4.86
N ILE A 608 -15.12 -28.76 4.77
CA ILE A 608 -16.34 -27.97 4.74
C ILE A 608 -16.35 -27.20 6.07
N TRP A 609 -16.05 -25.90 5.99
CA TRP A 609 -16.18 -24.92 7.06
C TRP A 609 -17.38 -24.03 6.76
#